data_AF-A0A3M2BXZ6-F1
#
_entry.id   AF-A0A3M2BXZ6-F1
#
_cell.length_a   1.000
_cell.length_b   1.000
_cell.length_c   1.000
_cell.angle_alpha   90.00
_cell.angle_beta   90.00
_cell.angle_gamma   90.00
#
_symmetry.space_group_name_H-M   'P 1'
#
loop_
_entity.id
_entity.type
_entity.pdbx_description
1 polymer ?
#
loop_
_entity_poly.entity_id
_entity_poly.type
_entity_poly.pdbx_seq_one_letter_code
_entity_poly.pdbx_strand_id
1 'polypeptide(L)'
;MKAKARSILESLRPDIGASVQYEGKSYKIIELLEDDLAIVLEGCHKNMEIQPDQMGEAHRRVPHTICIPVLIGENKDEINPAVFELGLPAVSESP
;
A
#
# COMPACT_ATOMS: atom_id res chain seq x y z
N MET A 1 13.08 1.71 -16.45
CA MET A 1 12.50 1.86 -15.09
C MET A 1 11.13 1.19 -14.94
N LYS A 2 10.16 1.40 -15.83
CA LYS A 2 8.84 0.71 -15.78
C LYS A 2 8.91 -0.82 -15.64
N ALA A 3 9.78 -1.50 -16.39
CA ALA A 3 9.97 -2.95 -16.28
C ALA A 3 10.45 -3.40 -14.89
N LYS A 4 11.33 -2.61 -14.25
CA LYS A 4 11.81 -2.87 -12.88
C LYS A 4 10.68 -2.68 -11.86
N ALA A 5 9.88 -1.61 -12.01
CA ALA A 5 8.71 -1.40 -11.16
C ALA A 5 7.67 -2.51 -11.28
N ARG A 6 7.43 -3.01 -12.50
CA ARG A 6 6.54 -4.15 -12.72
C ARG A 6 7.10 -5.41 -12.03
N SER A 7 8.39 -5.67 -12.17
CA SER A 7 9.04 -6.78 -11.46
C SER A 7 8.93 -6.68 -9.93
N ILE A 8 8.98 -5.46 -9.37
CA ILE A 8 8.77 -5.23 -7.94
C ILE A 8 7.32 -5.56 -7.55
N LEU A 9 6.33 -5.11 -8.34
CA LEU A 9 4.94 -5.46 -8.06
C LEU A 9 4.69 -6.96 -8.15
N GLU A 10 5.29 -7.65 -9.13
CA GLU A 10 5.18 -9.10 -9.24
C GLU A 10 5.81 -9.82 -8.03
N SER A 11 6.93 -9.32 -7.50
CA SER A 11 7.55 -9.91 -6.31
C SER A 11 6.75 -9.66 -5.03
N LEU A 12 5.95 -8.58 -4.98
CA LEU A 12 5.06 -8.25 -3.86
C LEU A 12 3.67 -8.90 -3.94
N ARG A 13 3.33 -9.50 -5.08
CA ARG A 13 2.05 -10.20 -5.28
C ARG A 13 1.73 -11.27 -4.21
N PRO A 14 2.68 -12.11 -3.75
CA PRO A 14 2.42 -13.04 -2.64
C PRO A 14 2.19 -12.35 -1.29
N ASP A 15 2.62 -11.09 -1.13
CA ASP A 15 2.46 -10.31 0.10
C ASP A 15 1.12 -9.57 0.16
N ILE A 16 0.23 -9.72 -0.83
CA ILE A 16 -1.14 -9.19 -0.73
C ILE A 16 -1.83 -9.83 0.47
N GLY A 17 -2.27 -8.97 1.38
CA GLY A 17 -2.85 -9.34 2.66
C GLY A 17 -1.85 -9.36 3.83
N ALA A 18 -0.55 -9.17 3.57
CA ALA A 18 0.46 -9.03 4.61
C ALA A 18 0.40 -7.65 5.28
N SER A 19 0.78 -7.60 6.54
CA SER A 19 0.92 -6.37 7.30
C SER A 19 2.31 -5.75 7.08
N VAL A 20 2.34 -4.47 6.74
CA VAL A 20 3.55 -3.67 6.51
C VAL A 20 3.58 -2.48 7.46
N GLN A 21 4.76 -1.87 7.61
CA GLN A 21 4.91 -0.61 8.32
C GLN A 21 5.14 0.52 7.32
N TYR A 22 4.45 1.64 7.51
CA TYR A 22 4.65 2.83 6.70
C TYR A 22 4.45 4.06 7.58
N GLU A 23 5.39 5.00 7.56
CA GLU A 23 5.41 6.20 8.44
C GLU A 23 5.16 5.89 9.93
N GLY A 24 5.67 4.76 10.42
CA GLY A 24 5.50 4.33 11.81
C GLY A 24 4.10 3.80 12.18
N LYS A 25 3.22 3.58 11.19
CA LYS A 25 1.90 2.95 11.37
C LYS A 25 1.83 1.61 10.66
N SER A 26 0.95 0.74 11.14
CA SER A 26 0.72 -0.57 10.51
C SER A 26 -0.38 -0.48 9.47
N TYR A 27 -0.07 -0.98 8.28
CA TYR A 27 -0.99 -1.11 7.17
C TYR A 27 -1.01 -2.56 6.67
N LYS A 28 -1.96 -2.87 5.80
CA LYS A 28 -2.09 -4.14 5.10
C LYS A 28 -2.06 -3.90 3.61
N ILE A 29 -1.28 -4.66 2.85
CA ILE A 29 -1.34 -4.60 1.38
C ILE A 29 -2.68 -5.17 0.94
N ILE A 30 -3.49 -4.41 0.20
CA ILE A 30 -4.79 -4.88 -0.28
C ILE A 30 -4.84 -5.04 -1.79
N GLU A 31 -4.02 -4.29 -2.53
CA GLU A 31 -4.03 -4.30 -3.98
C GLU A 31 -2.70 -3.79 -4.55
N LEU A 32 -2.35 -4.25 -5.75
CA LEU A 32 -1.19 -3.81 -6.52
C LEU A 32 -1.69 -3.36 -7.90
N LEU A 33 -1.48 -2.09 -8.23
CA LEU A 33 -1.90 -1.48 -9.49
C LEU A 33 -0.78 -1.61 -10.51
N GLU A 34 -0.86 -2.61 -11.39
CA GLU A 34 0.15 -2.86 -12.43
C GLU A 34 0.22 -1.74 -13.48
N ASP A 35 -0.92 -1.14 -13.82
CA ASP A 35 -1.01 -0.08 -14.84
C ASP A 35 -0.44 1.26 -14.33
N ASP A 36 -0.76 1.61 -13.08
CA ASP A 36 -0.28 2.84 -12.43
C ASP A 36 1.08 2.67 -11.73
N LEU A 37 1.57 1.43 -11.65
CA LEU A 37 2.78 1.04 -10.94
C LEU A 37 2.73 1.49 -9.47
N ALA A 38 1.69 1.10 -8.73
CA ALA A 38 1.45 1.54 -7.36
C ALA A 38 0.98 0.42 -6.43
N ILE A 39 1.22 0.59 -5.13
CA ILE A 39 0.86 -0.34 -4.06
C ILE A 39 -0.24 0.31 -3.23
N VAL A 40 -1.35 -0.40 -3.03
CA VAL A 40 -2.47 0.09 -2.23
C VAL A 40 -2.42 -0.57 -0.85
N LEU A 41 -2.36 0.27 0.18
CA LEU A 41 -2.32 -0.15 1.56
C LEU A 41 -3.57 0.31 2.30
N GLU A 42 -4.09 -0.55 3.16
CA GLU A 42 -5.21 -0.28 4.05
C GLU A 42 -4.71 -0.14 5.49
N GLY A 43 -5.07 0.92 6.19
CA GLY A 43 -4.68 1.10 7.59
C GLY A 43 -5.25 0.00 8.49
N CYS A 44 -4.39 -0.66 9.28
CA CYS A 44 -4.80 -1.69 10.26
C CYS A 44 -5.48 -1.10 11.51
N HIS A 45 -5.67 0.23 11.56
CA HIS A 45 -6.25 0.92 12.71
C HIS A 45 -7.70 0.51 12.93
N LYS A 46 -7.92 -0.36 13.92
CA LYS A 46 -9.19 -0.53 14.63
C LYS A 46 -9.51 0.69 15.50
N ASN A 47 -9.51 1.91 14.95
CA ASN A 47 -10.24 2.99 15.61
C ASN A 47 -11.72 2.74 15.37
N MET A 48 -12.22 1.80 16.17
CA MET A 48 -13.61 1.49 16.44
C MET A 48 -14.23 2.71 17.16
N GLU A 49 -14.36 3.84 16.47
CA GLU A 49 -15.35 4.82 16.88
C GLU A 49 -16.71 4.27 16.45
N ILE A 50 -17.26 3.43 17.33
CA ILE A 50 -18.66 3.05 17.36
C ILE A 50 -19.39 4.31 17.86
N GLN A 51 -19.87 5.11 16.91
CA GLN A 51 -20.95 6.05 17.20
C GLN A 51 -22.25 5.23 17.23
N PRO A 52 -23.04 5.26 18.31
CA PRO A 52 -24.34 4.63 18.34
C PRO A 52 -25.39 5.62 17.82
N ASP A 53 -26.11 5.29 16.75
CA ASP A 53 -27.52 5.66 16.64
C ASP A 53 -28.33 4.75 15.68
N GLN A 54 -29.64 4.85 15.83
CA GLN A 54 -30.69 3.92 15.38
C GLN A 54 -31.46 4.44 14.14
N MET A 55 -30.85 5.33 13.34
CA MET A 55 -31.59 6.15 12.35
C MET A 55 -31.22 5.92 10.87
N GLY A 56 -30.65 4.76 10.51
CA GLY A 56 -30.72 4.28 9.12
C GLY A 56 -29.89 5.04 8.06
N GLU A 57 -28.84 5.74 8.46
CA GLU A 57 -27.91 6.34 7.50
C GLU A 57 -26.82 5.33 7.10
N ALA A 58 -26.53 5.24 5.80
CA ALA A 58 -25.62 4.24 5.22
C ALA A 58 -24.15 4.54 5.57
N HIS A 59 -23.72 4.18 6.79
CA HIS A 59 -22.36 4.41 7.27
C HIS A 59 -21.43 3.31 6.77
N ARG A 60 -21.09 3.35 5.48
CA ARG A 60 -20.01 2.54 4.93
C ARG A 60 -18.70 3.10 5.49
N ARG A 61 -18.16 2.49 6.54
CA ARG A 61 -16.82 2.75 7.06
C ARG A 61 -15.82 2.45 5.94
N VAL A 62 -15.25 3.49 5.33
CA VAL A 62 -14.18 3.31 4.34
C VAL A 62 -12.87 3.20 5.13
N PRO A 63 -12.17 2.07 5.07
CA PRO A 63 -10.83 1.95 5.63
C PRO A 63 -9.93 3.05 5.05
N HIS A 64 -9.01 3.61 5.84
CA HIS A 64 -8.10 4.62 5.32
C HIS A 64 -7.11 3.95 4.36
N THR A 65 -7.33 4.13 3.07
CA THR A 65 -6.48 3.58 2.01
C THR A 65 -5.46 4.61 1.56
N ILE A 66 -4.20 4.18 1.45
CA ILE A 66 -3.12 4.97 0.88
C ILE A 66 -2.55 4.26 -0.35
N CYS A 67 -2.10 5.05 -1.33
CA CYS A 67 -1.52 4.54 -2.56
C CYS A 67 -0.07 5.02 -2.66
N ILE A 68 0.87 4.07 -2.70
CA ILE A 68 2.30 4.34 -2.80
C ILE A 68 2.74 4.04 -4.22
N PRO A 69 3.09 5.04 -5.05
CA PRO A 69 3.64 4.78 -6.37
C PRO A 69 5.02 4.13 -6.22
N VAL A 70 5.31 3.11 -7.02
CA VAL A 70 6.61 2.43 -7.04
C VAL A 70 7.68 3.31 -7.66
N LEU A 71 7.30 4.19 -8.60
CA LEU A 71 8.19 5.13 -9.25
C LEU A 71 7.83 6.58 -8.92
N ILE A 72 8.83 7.40 -8.63
CA ILE A 72 8.72 8.85 -8.37
C ILE A 72 9.55 9.65 -9.38
N GLY A 73 9.45 10.98 -9.29
CA GLY A 73 10.05 11.92 -10.25
C GLY A 73 9.10 12.27 -11.39
N GLU A 74 9.33 13.41 -12.05
CA GLU A 74 8.49 13.88 -13.17
C GLU A 74 8.42 12.84 -14.31
N ASN A 75 9.49 12.07 -14.50
CA ASN A 75 9.58 11.04 -15.53
C ASN A 75 9.32 9.61 -15.02
N LYS A 76 8.98 9.42 -13.74
CA LYS A 76 8.82 8.10 -13.11
C LYS A 76 10.06 7.21 -13.33
N ASP A 77 11.23 7.76 -13.06
CA ASP A 77 12.53 7.15 -13.32
C ASP A 77 13.27 6.74 -12.06
N GLU A 78 12.78 7.12 -10.88
CA GLU A 78 13.38 6.75 -9.58
C GLU A 78 12.43 5.84 -8.80
N ILE A 79 12.95 4.89 -8.01
CA ILE A 79 12.11 4.05 -7.14
C ILE A 79 11.73 4.85 -5.90
N ASN A 80 10.46 4.80 -5.53
CA ASN A 80 9.99 5.46 -4.32
C ASN A 80 10.62 4.80 -3.08
N PRO A 81 11.35 5.55 -2.23
CA PRO A 81 11.94 5.01 -1.01
C PRO A 81 10.89 4.38 -0.08
N ALA A 82 9.66 4.89 -0.11
CA ALA A 82 8.52 4.35 0.64
C ALA A 82 8.30 2.84 0.40
N VAL A 83 8.64 2.31 -0.78
CA VAL A 83 8.50 0.88 -1.08
C VAL A 83 9.45 0.05 -0.22
N PHE A 84 10.66 0.56 0.05
CA PHE A 84 11.62 -0.12 0.92
C PHE A 84 11.27 0.03 2.39
N GLU A 85 10.61 1.12 2.79
CA GLU A 85 10.13 1.33 4.16
C GLU A 85 9.06 0.32 4.58
N LEU A 86 8.37 -0.32 3.63
CA LEU A 86 7.36 -1.35 3.91
C LEU A 86 7.92 -2.57 4.65
N GLY A 87 9.25 -2.75 4.67
CA GLY A 87 9.91 -3.85 5.36
C GLY A 87 9.66 -5.21 4.71
N LEU A 88 9.31 -5.21 3.42
CA LEU A 88 9.01 -6.41 2.65
C LEU A 88 10.30 -7.07 2.16
N PRO A 89 10.51 -8.38 2.43
CA PRO A 89 11.75 -9.07 2.07
C PRO A 89 11.98 -9.12 0.55
N ALA A 90 10.90 -9.10 -0.23
CA ALA A 90 10.94 -9.15 -1.69
C ALA A 90 11.51 -7.87 -2.34
N VAL A 91 11.65 -6.76 -1.60
CA VAL A 91 12.20 -5.49 -2.13
C VAL A 91 13.63 -5.23 -1.64
N SER A 92 14.10 -5.95 -0.61
CA SER A 92 15.43 -5.76 -0.03
C SER A 92 16.59 -6.33 -0.87
N GLU A 93 16.33 -7.08 -1.94
CA GLU A 93 17.34 -7.82 -2.72
C GLU A 93 17.50 -7.40 -4.19
N SER A 94 17.27 -6.14 -4.55
CA SER A 94 17.64 -5.66 -5.90
C SER A 94 18.98 -4.89 -5.87
N PRO A 95 20.10 -5.49 -6.34
CA PRO A 95 21.34 -4.77 -6.60
C PRO A 95 21.21 -3.74 -7.73
#